data_AF-A0A6L7NI94-F1
#
_entry.id   AF-A0A6L7NI94-F1
#
_cell.length_a   1.000
_cell.length_b   1.000
_cell.length_c   1.000
_cell.angle_alpha   90.00
_cell.angle_beta   90.00
_cell.angle_gamma   90.00
#
_symmetry.space_group_name_H-M   'P 1'
#
loop_
_entity.id
_entity.type
_entity.pdbx_description
1 polymer ?
#
loop_
_entity_poly.entity_id
_entity_poly.type
_entity_poly.pdbx_seq_one_letter_code
_entity_poly.pdbx_strand_id
1 'polypeptide(L)'
;MSTLDRIVERWNLQQHPFYTAWSAGTLPASALRHYATEWGAFIGAVPAGWRTLGEDAHATEEVEHAALWGEFAADLGVAVRVEPEGEASRELVATAQRLFAEPATAIGALFAFEAQQPLTAEAKLQGLNEHYASLGTPGRYFAVHADDYGEAALLREMASALPPSQRERAESACAEMGEALWTGLSGVQETAAC
;
A
#
# COMPACT_ATOMS: atom_id res chain seq x y z
N MET A 1 -10.49 11.63 -16.15
CA MET A 1 -9.27 11.01 -15.59
C MET A 1 -8.28 12.13 -15.30
N SER A 2 -7.92 12.30 -14.03
CA SER A 2 -6.98 13.32 -13.54
C SER A 2 -5.52 12.98 -13.89
N THR A 3 -4.58 13.90 -13.67
CA THR A 3 -3.14 13.60 -13.81
C THR A 3 -2.68 12.53 -12.83
N LEU A 4 -3.16 12.58 -11.59
CA LEU A 4 -2.87 11.57 -10.58
C LEU A 4 -3.34 10.17 -11.01
N ASP A 5 -4.54 10.06 -11.59
CA ASP A 5 -5.04 8.77 -12.12
C ASP A 5 -4.11 8.19 -13.20
N ARG A 6 -3.59 9.04 -14.10
CA ARG A 6 -2.64 8.60 -15.14
C ARG A 6 -1.30 8.15 -14.55
N ILE A 7 -0.86 8.77 -13.46
CA ILE A 7 0.37 8.40 -12.77
C ILE A 7 0.20 7.05 -12.07
N VAL A 8 -0.93 6.86 -11.38
CA VAL A 8 -1.28 5.58 -10.75
C VAL A 8 -1.37 4.47 -11.79
N GLU A 9 -2.00 4.72 -12.94
CA GLU A 9 -2.10 3.72 -14.02
C GLU A 9 -0.72 3.28 -14.54
N ARG A 10 0.26 4.19 -14.58
CA ARG A 10 1.64 3.85 -14.96
C ARG A 10 2.31 2.90 -13.95
N TRP A 11 1.93 3.00 -12.68
CA TRP A 11 2.46 2.20 -11.57
C TRP A 11 1.40 1.26 -10.98
N ASN A 12 0.53 0.72 -11.85
CA ASN A 12 -0.60 -0.11 -11.46
C ASN A 12 -0.13 -1.44 -10.86
N LEU A 13 -0.21 -1.59 -9.54
CA LEU A 13 0.31 -2.74 -8.81
C LEU A 13 -0.31 -4.07 -9.26
N GLN A 14 -1.54 -4.09 -9.78
CA GLN A 14 -2.13 -5.34 -10.31
C GLN A 14 -1.41 -5.88 -11.54
N GLN A 15 -0.70 -5.03 -12.28
CA GLN A 15 0.13 -5.44 -13.42
C GLN A 15 1.53 -5.90 -12.98
N HIS A 16 1.87 -5.78 -11.68
CA HIS A 16 3.14 -6.25 -11.16
C HIS A 16 3.21 -7.79 -11.17
N PRO A 17 4.38 -8.40 -11.49
CA PRO A 17 4.56 -9.86 -11.46
C PRO A 17 4.14 -10.51 -10.13
N PHE A 18 4.34 -9.83 -9.01
CA PHE A 18 3.89 -10.26 -7.68
C PHE A 18 2.38 -10.52 -7.65
N TYR A 19 1.55 -9.58 -8.10
CA TYR A 19 0.09 -9.77 -8.14
C TYR A 19 -0.32 -10.81 -9.17
N THR A 20 0.35 -10.86 -10.32
CA THR A 20 0.12 -11.92 -11.31
C THR A 20 0.36 -13.31 -10.70
N ALA A 21 1.45 -13.48 -9.94
CA ALA A 21 1.77 -14.73 -9.29
C ALA A 21 0.81 -15.05 -8.12
N TRP A 22 0.41 -14.03 -7.34
CA TRP A 22 -0.59 -14.14 -6.27
C TRP A 22 -1.92 -14.65 -6.81
N SER A 23 -2.47 -13.96 -7.81
CA SER A 23 -3.78 -14.28 -8.39
C SER A 23 -3.77 -15.60 -9.17
N ALA A 24 -2.59 -16.11 -9.56
CA ALA A 24 -2.43 -17.44 -10.14
C ALA A 24 -2.18 -18.54 -9.10
N GLY A 25 -2.05 -18.20 -7.81
CA GLY A 25 -1.73 -19.17 -6.75
C GLY A 25 -0.31 -19.73 -6.81
N THR A 26 0.61 -19.05 -7.48
CA THR A 26 1.98 -19.54 -7.75
C THR A 26 3.03 -18.95 -6.80
N LEU A 27 2.70 -17.92 -6.01
CA LEU A 27 3.58 -17.49 -4.92
C LEU A 27 3.65 -18.58 -3.83
N PRO A 28 4.85 -18.95 -3.36
CA PRO A 28 4.99 -19.88 -2.24
C PRO A 28 4.53 -19.24 -0.93
N ALA A 29 4.14 -20.05 0.05
CA ALA A 29 3.72 -19.57 1.36
C ALA A 29 4.80 -18.74 2.08
N SER A 30 6.08 -19.00 1.80
CA SER A 30 7.21 -18.18 2.29
C SER A 30 7.15 -16.76 1.75
N ALA A 31 6.73 -16.55 0.50
CA ALA A 31 6.56 -15.23 -0.09
C ALA A 31 5.46 -14.43 0.59
N LEU A 32 4.32 -15.06 0.88
CA LEU A 32 3.21 -14.42 1.58
C LEU A 32 3.62 -14.00 3.00
N ARG A 33 4.37 -14.86 3.70
CA ARG A 33 4.94 -14.55 5.02
C ARG A 33 5.93 -13.40 4.98
N HIS A 34 6.84 -13.42 4.00
CA HIS A 34 7.82 -12.35 3.82
C HIS A 34 7.13 -11.02 3.50
N TYR A 35 6.15 -11.03 2.60
CA TYR A 35 5.32 -9.87 2.28
C TYR A 35 4.63 -9.29 3.53
N ALA A 36 3.93 -10.14 4.30
CA ALA A 36 3.25 -9.69 5.52
C ALA A 36 4.22 -9.08 6.55
N THR A 37 5.43 -9.64 6.64
CA THR A 37 6.49 -9.20 7.56
C THR A 37 7.05 -7.83 7.17
N GLU A 38 7.43 -7.64 5.91
CA GLU A 38 8.16 -6.46 5.43
C GLU A 38 7.22 -5.29 5.10
N TRP A 39 6.11 -5.56 4.41
CA TRP A 39 5.19 -4.53 3.93
C TRP A 39 4.42 -3.86 5.07
N GLY A 40 4.26 -4.55 6.20
CA GLY A 40 3.57 -4.02 7.37
C GLY A 40 4.23 -2.76 7.96
N ALA A 41 5.54 -2.57 7.77
CA ALA A 41 6.22 -1.34 8.17
C ALA A 41 5.71 -0.12 7.39
N PHE A 42 5.44 -0.29 6.08
CA PHE A 42 4.86 0.75 5.26
C PHE A 42 3.41 1.03 5.66
N ILE A 43 2.60 -0.01 5.87
CA ILE A 43 1.22 0.15 6.39
C ILE A 43 1.22 0.93 7.70
N GLY A 44 2.13 0.62 8.62
CA GLY A 44 2.29 1.37 9.87
C GLY A 44 2.70 2.84 9.71
N ALA A 45 3.19 3.25 8.54
CA ALA A 45 3.57 4.63 8.26
C ALA A 45 2.43 5.47 7.65
N VAL A 46 1.43 4.84 7.01
CA VAL A 46 0.29 5.52 6.36
C VAL A 46 -0.44 6.52 7.28
N PRO A 47 -0.70 6.21 8.58
CA PRO A 47 -1.34 7.17 9.48
C PRO A 47 -0.64 8.54 9.57
N ALA A 48 0.68 8.60 9.36
CA ALA A 48 1.41 9.86 9.39
C ALA A 48 1.02 10.80 8.25
N GLY A 49 0.75 10.25 7.06
CA GLY A 49 0.29 11.03 5.91
C GLY A 49 -1.04 11.73 6.22
N TRP A 50 -2.02 10.99 6.72
CA TRP A 50 -3.33 11.53 7.08
C TRP A 50 -3.27 12.60 8.19
N ARG A 51 -2.41 12.40 9.21
CA ARG A 51 -2.17 13.43 10.24
C ARG A 51 -1.59 14.70 9.65
N THR A 52 -0.67 14.61 8.69
CA THR A 52 -0.12 15.78 8.00
C THR A 52 -1.20 16.56 7.24
N LEU A 53 -2.26 15.89 6.78
CA LEU A 53 -3.41 16.53 6.13
C LEU A 53 -4.44 17.09 7.12
N GLY A 54 -4.30 16.82 8.42
CA GLY A 54 -5.27 17.18 9.45
C GLY A 54 -6.50 16.26 9.48
N GLU A 55 -6.42 15.09 8.85
CA GLU A 55 -7.50 14.10 8.77
C GLU A 55 -7.37 13.08 9.91
N ASP A 56 -7.59 13.52 11.16
CA ASP A 56 -7.38 12.68 12.36
C ASP A 56 -8.27 11.43 12.41
N ALA A 57 -9.45 11.48 11.79
CA ALA A 57 -10.37 10.34 11.69
C ALA A 57 -9.76 9.24 10.80
N HIS A 58 -9.38 9.58 9.57
CA HIS A 58 -8.68 8.66 8.65
C HIS A 58 -7.36 8.17 9.25
N ALA A 59 -6.61 9.04 9.92
CA ALA A 59 -5.38 8.62 10.61
C ALA A 59 -5.62 7.61 11.75
N THR A 60 -6.80 7.65 12.39
CA THR A 60 -7.17 6.67 13.43
C THR A 60 -7.60 5.35 12.80
N GLU A 61 -8.41 5.42 11.74
CA GLU A 61 -8.80 4.26 10.93
C GLU A 61 -7.57 3.51 10.39
N GLU A 62 -6.59 4.24 9.84
CA GLU A 62 -5.34 3.62 9.36
C GLU A 62 -4.49 2.97 10.46
N VAL A 63 -4.62 3.40 11.72
CA VAL A 63 -4.00 2.70 12.86
C VAL A 63 -4.72 1.39 13.14
N GLU A 64 -6.04 1.36 13.00
CA GLU A 64 -6.83 0.12 13.11
C GLU A 64 -6.54 -0.83 11.94
N HIS A 65 -6.36 -0.29 10.72
CA HIS A 65 -5.92 -1.05 9.56
C HIS A 65 -4.52 -1.65 9.75
N ALA A 66 -3.58 -0.92 10.32
CA ALA A 66 -2.26 -1.46 10.67
C ALA A 66 -2.37 -2.61 11.70
N ALA A 67 -3.33 -2.56 12.64
CA ALA A 67 -3.59 -3.68 13.55
C ALA A 67 -4.15 -4.91 12.81
N LEU A 68 -5.09 -4.72 11.87
CA LEU A 68 -5.60 -5.80 11.01
C LEU A 68 -4.49 -6.42 10.14
N TRP A 69 -3.52 -5.62 9.68
CA TRP A 69 -2.33 -6.15 9.00
C TRP A 69 -1.48 -7.01 9.94
N GLY A 70 -1.33 -6.60 11.20
CA GLY A 70 -0.67 -7.38 12.25
C GLY A 70 -1.36 -8.74 12.48
N GLU A 71 -2.71 -8.77 12.49
CA GLU A 71 -3.49 -10.01 12.55
C GLU A 71 -3.19 -10.90 11.32
N PHE A 72 -3.20 -10.33 10.11
CA PHE A 72 -2.87 -11.05 8.89
C PHE A 72 -1.47 -11.69 8.95
N ALA A 73 -0.46 -10.96 9.43
CA ALA A 73 0.88 -11.50 9.64
C ALA A 73 0.87 -12.65 10.67
N ALA A 74 0.15 -12.49 11.78
CA ALA A 74 0.05 -13.49 12.85
C ALA A 74 -0.63 -14.78 12.39
N ASP A 75 -1.68 -14.69 11.56
CA ASP A 75 -2.34 -15.85 10.95
C ASP A 75 -1.38 -16.63 10.05
N LEU A 76 -0.49 -15.92 9.37
CA LEU A 76 0.62 -16.49 8.61
C LEU A 76 1.81 -16.91 9.48
N GLY A 77 1.68 -16.92 10.81
CA GLY A 77 2.72 -17.36 11.75
C GLY A 77 3.98 -16.50 11.74
N VAL A 78 3.87 -15.23 11.34
CA VAL A 78 4.95 -14.24 11.35
C VAL A 78 4.51 -12.96 12.08
N ALA A 79 5.42 -12.01 12.24
CA ALA A 79 5.12 -10.71 12.84
C ALA A 79 5.60 -9.59 11.91
N VAL A 80 4.91 -8.46 11.95
CA VAL A 80 5.34 -7.25 11.25
C VAL A 80 6.67 -6.76 11.81
N ARG A 81 7.58 -6.35 10.92
CA ARG A 81 8.80 -5.66 11.32
C ARG A 81 8.54 -4.16 11.43
N VAL A 82 9.04 -3.55 12.50
CA VAL A 82 9.07 -2.09 12.63
C VAL A 82 10.07 -1.51 11.63
N GLU A 83 11.21 -2.17 11.47
CA GLU A 83 12.25 -1.84 10.48
C GLU A 83 12.41 -3.02 9.52
N PRO A 84 12.07 -2.85 8.22
CA PRO A 84 12.24 -3.91 7.22
C PRO A 84 13.70 -4.32 7.06
N GLU A 85 13.95 -5.59 6.70
CA GLU A 85 15.31 -6.05 6.38
C GLU A 85 15.67 -5.79 4.91
N GLY A 86 14.70 -5.94 4.01
CA GLY A 86 14.86 -5.73 2.58
C GLY A 86 15.23 -4.28 2.26
N GLU A 87 16.21 -4.09 1.37
CA GLU A 87 16.63 -2.75 0.93
C GLU A 87 15.46 -1.99 0.28
N ALA A 88 14.72 -2.65 -0.62
CA ALA A 88 13.55 -2.06 -1.28
C ALA A 88 12.44 -1.69 -0.28
N SER A 89 12.18 -2.55 0.72
CA SER A 89 11.19 -2.29 1.77
C SER A 89 11.60 -1.10 2.66
N ARG A 90 12.90 -0.99 3.00
CA ARG A 90 13.42 0.16 3.75
C ARG A 90 13.31 1.45 2.95
N GLU A 91 13.63 1.42 1.66
CA GLU A 91 13.52 2.58 0.79
C GLU A 91 12.06 3.02 0.61
N LEU A 92 11.12 2.06 0.51
CA LEU A 92 9.69 2.34 0.48
C LEU A 92 9.24 3.10 1.74
N VAL A 93 9.62 2.61 2.93
CA VAL A 93 9.27 3.27 4.20
C VAL A 93 9.91 4.66 4.30
N ALA A 94 11.18 4.80 3.93
CA ALA A 94 11.90 6.07 3.95
C ALA A 94 11.26 7.10 2.98
N THR A 95 10.87 6.65 1.79
CA THR A 95 10.17 7.47 0.80
C THR A 95 8.80 7.91 1.32
N ALA A 96 8.00 6.99 1.87
CA ALA A 96 6.71 7.31 2.47
C ALA A 96 6.84 8.37 3.58
N GLN A 97 7.74 8.14 4.55
CA GLN A 97 7.98 9.07 5.66
C GLN A 97 8.39 10.47 5.18
N ARG A 98 9.27 10.55 4.18
CA ARG A 98 9.69 11.83 3.60
C ARG A 98 8.53 12.53 2.88
N LEU A 99 7.74 11.80 2.08
CA LEU A 99 6.64 12.38 1.32
C LEU A 99 5.46 12.77 2.20
N PHE A 100 5.22 12.04 3.30
CA PHE A 100 4.20 12.36 4.29
C PHE A 100 4.55 13.56 5.18
N ALA A 101 5.74 14.14 5.08
CA ALA A 101 6.16 15.25 5.94
C ALA A 101 5.48 16.60 5.59
N GLU A 102 4.94 16.76 4.38
CA GLU A 102 4.38 18.03 3.90
C GLU A 102 3.03 17.80 3.20
N PRO A 103 2.02 18.69 3.35
CA PRO A 103 0.67 18.43 2.87
C PRO A 103 0.56 18.11 1.38
N ALA A 104 1.25 18.88 0.52
CA ALA A 104 1.17 18.67 -0.92
C ALA A 104 1.75 17.30 -1.35
N THR A 105 2.89 16.91 -0.78
CA THR A 105 3.52 15.62 -1.09
C THR A 105 2.79 14.46 -0.43
N ALA A 106 2.20 14.67 0.75
CA ALA A 106 1.38 13.68 1.43
C ALA A 106 0.13 13.33 0.62
N ILE A 107 -0.58 14.32 0.06
CA ILE A 107 -1.72 14.10 -0.85
C ILE A 107 -1.31 13.19 -2.01
N GLY A 108 -0.19 13.52 -2.67
CA GLY A 108 0.31 12.74 -3.80
C GLY A 108 0.67 11.30 -3.44
N ALA A 109 1.43 11.13 -2.35
CA ALA A 109 1.90 9.83 -1.89
C ALA A 109 0.76 8.93 -1.40
N LEU A 110 -0.17 9.47 -0.60
CA LEU A 110 -1.37 8.73 -0.18
C LEU A 110 -2.19 8.34 -1.40
N PHE A 111 -2.42 9.26 -2.34
CA PHE A 111 -3.20 8.96 -3.54
C PHE A 111 -2.59 7.81 -4.36
N ALA A 112 -1.26 7.73 -4.44
CA ALA A 112 -0.59 6.64 -5.14
C ALA A 112 -0.87 5.26 -4.54
N PHE A 113 -1.17 5.19 -3.24
CA PHE A 113 -1.50 3.97 -2.52
C PHE A 113 -3.02 3.74 -2.49
N GLU A 114 -3.79 4.67 -1.92
CA GLU A 114 -5.24 4.48 -1.66
C GLU A 114 -6.06 4.29 -2.93
N ALA A 115 -5.67 4.93 -4.04
CA ALA A 115 -6.38 4.75 -5.31
C ALA A 115 -6.30 3.31 -5.86
N GLN A 116 -5.35 2.50 -5.37
CA GLN A 116 -5.14 1.12 -5.80
C GLN A 116 -5.69 0.10 -4.79
N GLN A 117 -5.99 0.51 -3.56
CA GLN A 117 -6.35 -0.38 -2.46
C GLN A 117 -7.59 -1.23 -2.76
N PRO A 118 -8.70 -0.71 -3.31
CA PRO A 118 -9.89 -1.53 -3.59
C PRO A 118 -9.60 -2.74 -4.47
N LEU A 119 -9.02 -2.50 -5.64
CA LEU A 119 -8.77 -3.57 -6.61
C LEU A 119 -7.65 -4.52 -6.14
N THR A 120 -6.62 -3.98 -5.49
CA THR A 120 -5.54 -4.83 -4.98
C THR A 120 -5.97 -5.67 -3.79
N ALA A 121 -6.82 -5.14 -2.92
CA ALA A 121 -7.39 -5.86 -1.79
C ALA A 121 -8.39 -6.93 -2.25
N GLU A 122 -9.25 -6.63 -3.22
CA GLU A 122 -10.15 -7.61 -3.84
C GLU A 122 -9.35 -8.79 -4.42
N ALA A 123 -8.35 -8.52 -5.27
CA ALA A 123 -7.50 -9.55 -5.86
C ALA A 123 -6.78 -10.39 -4.80
N LYS A 124 -6.30 -9.74 -3.72
CA LYS A 124 -5.64 -10.45 -2.62
C LYS A 124 -6.60 -11.36 -1.88
N LEU A 125 -7.76 -10.86 -1.51
CA LEU A 125 -8.80 -11.61 -0.82
C LEU A 125 -9.26 -12.80 -1.65
N GLN A 126 -9.47 -12.61 -2.95
CA GLN A 126 -9.79 -13.71 -3.86
C GLN A 126 -8.69 -14.77 -3.86
N GLY A 127 -7.42 -14.38 -4.03
CA GLY A 127 -6.30 -15.33 -4.00
C GLY A 127 -6.17 -16.07 -2.66
N LEU A 128 -6.41 -15.39 -1.53
CA LEU A 128 -6.43 -16.05 -0.22
C LEU A 128 -7.48 -17.16 -0.16
N ASN A 129 -8.68 -16.87 -0.65
CA ASN A 129 -9.80 -17.81 -0.62
C ASN A 129 -9.64 -18.96 -1.63
N GLU A 130 -9.11 -18.70 -2.82
CA GLU A 130 -9.05 -19.68 -3.91
C GLU A 130 -7.77 -20.53 -3.89
N HIS A 131 -6.62 -19.94 -3.53
CA HIS A 131 -5.31 -20.57 -3.68
C HIS A 131 -4.59 -20.80 -2.36
N TYR A 132 -4.85 -19.96 -1.36
CA TYR A 132 -4.10 -19.98 -0.10
C TYR A 132 -4.94 -20.31 1.13
N ALA A 133 -6.13 -20.88 0.95
CA ALA A 133 -7.06 -21.19 2.06
C ALA A 133 -6.43 -22.10 3.13
N SER A 134 -5.46 -22.94 2.76
CA SER A 134 -4.71 -23.79 3.68
C SER A 134 -3.80 -23.04 4.65
N LEU A 135 -3.50 -21.76 4.37
CA LEU A 135 -2.78 -20.88 5.28
C LEU A 135 -3.67 -20.35 6.42
N GLY A 136 -4.99 -20.53 6.34
CA GLY A 136 -5.91 -20.28 7.45
C GLY A 136 -6.12 -18.80 7.80
N THR A 137 -5.83 -17.87 6.89
CA THR A 137 -6.06 -16.44 7.11
C THR A 137 -7.45 -16.00 6.63
N PRO A 138 -8.20 -15.20 7.43
CA PRO A 138 -9.49 -14.64 7.04
C PRO A 138 -9.38 -13.40 6.15
N GLY A 139 -8.18 -12.84 5.95
CA GLY A 139 -7.98 -11.70 5.04
C GLY A 139 -8.72 -10.41 5.39
N ARG A 140 -9.00 -10.15 6.68
CA ARG A 140 -9.84 -9.03 7.13
C ARG A 140 -9.37 -7.65 6.67
N TYR A 141 -8.07 -7.40 6.72
CA TYR A 141 -7.48 -6.17 6.19
C TYR A 141 -7.93 -5.93 4.73
N PHE A 142 -7.84 -6.96 3.89
CA PHE A 142 -8.24 -6.87 2.49
C PHE A 142 -9.75 -6.72 2.32
N ALA A 143 -10.56 -7.38 3.15
CA ALA A 143 -12.01 -7.25 3.09
C ALA A 143 -12.50 -5.82 3.37
N VAL A 144 -11.87 -5.10 4.30
CA VAL A 144 -12.22 -3.71 4.60
C VAL A 144 -11.86 -2.79 3.43
N HIS A 145 -10.68 -2.97 2.84
CA HIS A 145 -10.20 -2.09 1.78
C HIS A 145 -10.83 -2.36 0.40
N ALA A 146 -11.37 -3.56 0.15
CA ALA A 146 -11.93 -3.93 -1.16
C ALA A 146 -13.09 -3.01 -1.61
N ASP A 147 -13.82 -2.43 -0.66
CA ASP A 147 -14.95 -1.54 -0.91
C ASP A 147 -14.65 -0.06 -0.56
N ASP A 148 -13.40 0.28 -0.22
CA ASP A 148 -13.04 1.64 0.22
C ASP A 148 -12.54 2.54 -0.92
N TYR A 149 -13.48 3.22 -1.56
CA TYR A 149 -13.19 4.24 -2.58
C TYR A 149 -13.19 5.67 -2.02
N GLY A 150 -13.50 5.86 -0.74
CA GLY A 150 -13.75 7.17 -0.14
C GLY A 150 -12.48 8.01 -0.05
N GLU A 151 -11.40 7.40 0.40
CA GLU A 151 -10.11 8.05 0.61
C GLU A 151 -9.51 8.60 -0.69
N ALA A 152 -9.51 7.79 -1.75
CA ALA A 152 -9.02 8.22 -3.06
C ALA A 152 -9.84 9.40 -3.63
N ALA A 153 -11.16 9.42 -3.38
CA ALA A 153 -12.02 10.53 -3.78
C ALA A 153 -11.68 11.82 -3.01
N LEU A 154 -11.51 11.73 -1.69
CA LEU A 154 -11.10 12.85 -0.84
C LEU A 154 -9.74 13.43 -1.26
N LEU A 155 -8.74 12.56 -1.44
CA LEU A 155 -7.39 12.97 -1.85
C LEU A 155 -7.39 13.65 -3.23
N ARG A 156 -8.25 13.20 -4.16
CA ARG A 156 -8.43 13.83 -5.47
C ARG A 156 -9.03 15.23 -5.35
N GLU A 157 -10.00 15.42 -4.44
CA GLU A 157 -10.58 16.73 -4.15
C GLU A 157 -9.52 17.67 -3.54
N MET A 158 -8.79 17.21 -2.53
CA MET A 158 -7.69 17.96 -1.91
C MET A 158 -6.64 18.39 -2.94
N ALA A 159 -6.18 17.47 -3.78
CA ALA A 159 -5.24 17.77 -4.87
C ALA A 159 -5.79 18.84 -5.85
N SER A 160 -7.10 18.78 -6.11
CA SER A 160 -7.79 19.72 -7.01
C SER A 160 -7.93 21.12 -6.43
N ALA A 161 -7.87 21.27 -5.11
CA ALA A 161 -7.88 22.55 -4.41
C ALA A 161 -6.48 23.20 -4.28
N LEU A 162 -5.40 22.46 -4.55
CA LEU A 162 -4.03 22.98 -4.43
C LEU A 162 -3.74 24.07 -5.48
N PRO A 163 -2.95 25.12 -5.13
CA PRO A 163 -2.41 26.05 -6.13
C PRO A 163 -1.46 25.30 -7.10
N PRO A 164 -1.24 25.82 -8.32
CA PRO A 164 -0.52 25.09 -9.37
C PRO A 164 0.83 24.49 -8.95
N SER A 165 1.68 25.26 -8.28
CA SER A 165 3.01 24.79 -7.84
C SER A 165 2.93 23.67 -6.80
N GLN A 166 1.92 23.66 -5.93
CA GLN A 166 1.72 22.59 -4.95
C GLN A 166 1.09 21.37 -5.60
N ARG A 167 0.25 21.55 -6.61
CA ARG A 167 -0.31 20.45 -7.41
C ARG A 167 0.78 19.70 -8.16
N GLU A 168 1.73 20.40 -8.78
CA GLU A 168 2.89 19.79 -9.43
C GLU A 168 3.73 18.97 -8.43
N ARG A 169 3.88 19.46 -7.18
CA ARG A 169 4.54 18.71 -6.11
C ARG A 169 3.77 17.44 -5.72
N ALA A 170 2.44 17.52 -5.63
CA ALA A 170 1.59 16.35 -5.36
C ALA A 170 1.68 15.31 -6.49
N GLU A 171 1.64 15.75 -7.75
CA GLU A 171 1.82 14.87 -8.90
C GLU A 171 3.20 14.21 -8.90
N SER A 172 4.27 14.97 -8.60
CA SER A 172 5.63 14.42 -8.49
C SER A 172 5.74 13.39 -7.35
N ALA A 173 5.17 13.69 -6.19
CA ALA A 173 5.14 12.76 -5.05
C ALA A 173 4.33 11.50 -5.34
N CYS A 174 3.22 11.61 -6.08
CA CYS A 174 2.44 10.47 -6.52
C CYS A 174 3.26 9.54 -7.42
N ALA A 175 4.03 10.11 -8.35
CA ALA A 175 4.89 9.33 -9.23
C ALA A 175 6.02 8.63 -8.46
N GLU A 176 6.66 9.35 -7.54
CA GLU A 176 7.73 8.82 -6.70
C GLU A 176 7.24 7.70 -5.77
N MET A 177 6.09 7.91 -5.11
CA MET A 177 5.49 6.89 -4.24
C MET A 177 5.02 5.67 -5.06
N GLY A 178 4.43 5.87 -6.23
CA GLY A 178 4.04 4.77 -7.12
C GLY A 178 5.22 3.89 -7.54
N GLU A 179 6.35 4.51 -7.89
CA GLU A 179 7.60 3.80 -8.19
C GLU A 179 8.14 3.05 -6.97
N ALA A 180 8.10 3.66 -5.79
CA ALA A 180 8.55 3.04 -4.55
C ALA A 180 7.68 1.83 -4.18
N LEU A 181 6.35 1.91 -4.33
CA LEU A 181 5.44 0.78 -4.12
C LEU A 181 5.75 -0.38 -5.09
N TRP A 182 5.93 -0.05 -6.38
CA TRP A 182 6.28 -1.03 -7.40
C TRP A 182 7.61 -1.73 -7.08
N THR A 183 8.64 -0.95 -6.77
CA THR A 183 9.99 -1.46 -6.44
C THR A 183 9.99 -2.26 -5.14
N GLY A 184 9.21 -1.84 -4.14
CA GLY A 184 9.01 -2.58 -2.90
C GLY A 184 8.46 -3.99 -3.16
N LEU A 185 7.48 -4.13 -4.06
CA LEU A 185 6.95 -5.45 -4.45
C LEU A 185 7.99 -6.31 -5.17
N SER A 186 8.81 -5.72 -6.05
CA SER A 186 9.93 -6.43 -6.68
C SER A 186 10.87 -7.01 -5.63
N GLY A 187 11.28 -6.21 -4.64
CA GLY A 187 12.20 -6.65 -3.60
C GLY A 187 11.63 -7.76 -2.70
N VAL A 188 10.35 -7.66 -2.34
CA VAL A 188 9.65 -8.74 -1.62
C VAL A 188 9.59 -10.02 -2.46
N GLN A 189 9.29 -9.91 -3.75
CA GLN A 189 9.16 -11.06 -4.64
C GLN A 189 10.50 -11.77 -4.87
N GLU A 190 11.58 -11.03 -5.11
CA GLU A 190 12.91 -11.57 -5.36
C GLU A 190 13.45 -12.33 -4.13
N THR A 191 13.33 -11.73 -2.95
CA THR A 191 13.80 -12.34 -1.69
C THR A 191 13.04 -13.62 -1.37
N ALA A 192 11.77 -13.69 -1.72
CA ALA A 192 10.94 -14.87 -1.50
C ALA A 192 11.19 -16.04 -2.48
N ALA A 193 11.88 -15.78 -3.59
CA ALA A 193 12.28 -16.79 -4.57
C ALA A 193 13.63 -17.46 -4.23
N CYS A 194 14.32 -16.99 -3.18
CA CYS A 194 15.58 -17.53 -2.68
C CYS A 194 15.42 -18.54 -1.54
#